data_AF-A0A2T3KLD5-F1
#
_entry.id   AF-A0A2T3KLD5-F1
#
_cell.length_a   1.000
_cell.length_b   1.000
_cell.length_c   1.000
_cell.angle_alpha   90.00
_cell.angle_beta   90.00
_cell.angle_gamma   90.00
#
_symmetry.space_group_name_H-M   'P 1'
#
loop_
_entity.id
_entity.type
_entity.pdbx_description
1 polymer ?
#
loop_
_entity_poly.entity_id
_entity_poly.type
_entity_poly.pdbx_seq_one_letter_code
_entity_poly.pdbx_strand_id
1 'polypeptide(L)'
;MFQTTTSKYILPVTVLIRDKDEFLLKCPHCGRIRGIPHETGSLHDVVGESYEDNLCSGSFEISYDAQLVTDIAMVEMQPCTFDSDDGKWKNDDEK
;
A
#
# COMPACT_ATOMS: atom_id res chain seq x y z
N MET A 1 25.82 3.54 -4.21
CA MET A 1 25.67 2.35 -3.34
C MET A 1 24.32 2.48 -2.68
N PHE A 2 23.28 1.84 -3.21
CA PHE A 2 21.96 1.89 -2.58
C PHE A 2 22.01 0.97 -1.37
N GLN A 3 21.88 1.55 -0.17
CA GLN A 3 21.73 0.77 1.05
C GLN A 3 20.43 -0.01 0.91
N THR A 4 20.53 -1.29 0.57
CA THR A 4 19.46 -2.23 0.86
C THR A 4 19.47 -2.36 2.37
N THR A 5 18.71 -1.49 3.04
CA THR A 5 18.34 -1.70 4.44
C THR A 5 17.61 -3.03 4.47
N THR A 6 18.36 -4.08 4.80
CA THR A 6 17.88 -5.41 5.14
C THR A 6 17.13 -5.29 6.46
N SER A 7 16.02 -4.57 6.39
CA SER A 7 15.12 -4.33 7.49
C SER A 7 14.41 -5.64 7.75
N LYS A 8 15.01 -6.50 8.57
CA LYS A 8 14.40 -7.66 9.24
C LYS A 8 13.26 -7.23 10.20
N TYR A 9 12.62 -6.11 9.92
CA TYR A 9 11.55 -5.55 10.72
C TYR A 9 10.26 -6.10 10.16
N ILE A 10 9.58 -6.88 10.99
CA ILE A 10 8.23 -7.33 10.74
C ILE A 10 7.35 -6.08 10.75
N LEU A 11 6.83 -5.69 9.59
CA LEU A 11 5.99 -4.50 9.47
C LEU A 11 4.52 -4.89 9.70
N PRO A 12 3.81 -4.18 10.59
CA PRO A 12 2.40 -4.47 10.85
C PRO A 12 1.54 -4.00 9.68
N VAL A 13 0.63 -4.87 9.24
CA VAL A 13 -0.42 -4.59 8.25
C VAL A 13 -1.69 -4.27 9.01
N THR A 14 -2.20 -3.06 8.85
CA THR A 14 -3.42 -2.58 9.51
C THR A 14 -4.63 -2.55 8.59
N VAL A 15 -4.46 -2.84 7.30
CA VAL A 15 -5.54 -2.76 6.31
C VAL A 15 -5.57 -4.03 5.47
N LEU A 16 -6.71 -4.69 5.50
CA LEU A 16 -7.04 -5.83 4.65
C LEU A 16 -8.21 -5.46 3.76
N ILE A 17 -8.21 -5.96 2.55
CA ILE A 17 -9.24 -5.79 1.55
C ILE A 17 -9.92 -7.15 1.38
N ARG A 18 -11.25 -7.20 1.39
CA ARG A 18 -11.98 -8.45 1.08
C ARG A 18 -12.46 -8.40 -0.36
N ASP A 19 -12.00 -9.34 -1.19
CA ASP A 19 -12.51 -9.52 -2.55
C ASP A 19 -13.13 -10.91 -2.73
N LYS A 20 -14.45 -10.95 -2.89
CA LYS A 20 -15.33 -12.09 -3.25
C LYS A 20 -15.29 -13.36 -2.39
N ASP A 21 -14.14 -13.76 -1.87
CA ASP A 21 -13.92 -14.71 -0.78
C ASP A 21 -12.45 -14.72 -0.27
N GLU A 22 -11.58 -13.92 -0.89
CA GLU A 22 -10.16 -13.85 -0.57
C GLU A 22 -9.84 -12.57 0.23
N PHE A 23 -8.88 -12.68 1.14
CA PHE A 23 -8.30 -11.53 1.80
C PHE A 23 -7.10 -11.05 1.00
N LEU A 24 -7.14 -9.79 0.60
CA LEU A 24 -6.08 -9.09 -0.11
C LEU A 24 -5.43 -8.10 0.85
N LEU A 25 -4.11 -8.01 0.89
CA LEU A 25 -3.40 -7.01 1.68
C LEU A 25 -2.33 -6.33 0.83
N LYS A 26 -1.97 -5.10 1.21
CA LYS A 26 -0.87 -4.39 0.58
C LYS A 26 0.41 -4.63 1.38
N CYS A 27 1.40 -5.25 0.75
CA CYS A 27 2.71 -5.47 1.37
C CYS A 27 3.34 -4.12 1.76
N PRO A 28 3.70 -3.90 3.03
CA PRO A 28 4.24 -2.62 3.48
C PRO A 28 5.68 -2.36 2.96
N HIS A 29 6.40 -3.39 2.51
CA HIS A 29 7.76 -3.23 1.97
C HIS A 29 7.79 -2.85 0.50
N CYS A 30 6.94 -3.47 -0.33
CA CYS A 30 6.97 -3.28 -1.79
C CYS A 30 5.71 -2.65 -2.38
N GLY A 31 4.65 -2.48 -1.57
CA GLY A 31 3.38 -1.89 -2.00
C GLY A 31 2.53 -2.76 -2.93
N ARG A 32 2.92 -4.01 -3.19
CA ARG A 32 2.13 -4.95 -4.01
C ARG A 32 0.97 -5.54 -3.22
N ILE A 33 -0.13 -5.79 -3.92
CA ILE A 33 -1.28 -6.50 -3.34
C ILE A 33 -1.01 -8.00 -3.34
N ARG A 34 -1.29 -8.65 -2.21
CA ARG A 34 -1.13 -10.09 -1.97
C ARG A 34 -2.43 -10.68 -1.48
N GLY A 35 -2.83 -11.79 -2.09
CA GLY A 35 -3.87 -12.64 -1.54
C GLY A 35 -3.29 -13.55 -0.47
N ILE A 36 -3.98 -13.63 0.66
CA ILE A 36 -3.73 -14.61 1.71
C ILE A 36 -4.83 -15.68 1.61
N PRO A 37 -4.46 -16.95 1.39
CA PRO A 37 -5.42 -18.04 1.34
C PRO A 37 -5.98 -18.25 2.75
N HIS A 38 -7.31 -18.32 2.86
CA HIS A 38 -7.95 -18.43 4.16
C HIS A 38 -9.23 -19.28 4.08
N GLU A 39 -9.44 -20.14 5.07
CA GLU A 39 -10.51 -21.14 5.04
C GLU A 39 -11.81 -20.66 5.70
N THR A 40 -11.75 -19.74 6.66
CA THR A 40 -12.90 -19.39 7.52
C THR A 40 -13.52 -18.02 7.24
N GLY A 41 -13.03 -17.30 6.22
CA GLY A 41 -13.55 -15.99 5.79
C GLY A 41 -13.60 -14.88 6.87
N SER A 42 -12.94 -15.07 8.01
CA SER A 42 -13.02 -14.21 9.19
C SER A 42 -11.69 -13.50 9.49
N LEU A 43 -11.73 -12.19 9.71
CA LEU A 43 -10.55 -11.36 10.00
C LEU A 43 -9.82 -11.81 11.28
N HIS A 44 -10.55 -12.22 12.31
CA HIS A 44 -9.98 -12.62 13.60
C HIS A 44 -9.04 -13.83 13.52
N ASP A 45 -9.16 -14.63 12.46
CA ASP A 45 -8.40 -15.86 12.27
C ASP A 45 -7.03 -15.55 11.61
N VAL A 46 -6.96 -14.49 10.79
CA VAL A 46 -5.71 -14.00 10.16
C VAL A 46 -4.97 -12.94 10.98
N VAL A 47 -5.62 -12.37 11.98
CA VAL A 47 -5.05 -11.32 12.84
C VAL A 47 -4.01 -11.91 13.80
N GLY A 48 -2.84 -11.28 13.87
CA GLY A 48 -1.68 -11.76 14.63
C GLY A 48 -0.83 -12.77 13.87
N GLU A 49 -1.22 -13.16 12.66
CA GLU A 49 -0.41 -14.05 11.82
C GLU A 49 0.72 -13.28 11.11
N SER A 50 1.87 -13.94 11.01
CA SER A 50 3.05 -13.44 10.33
C SER A 50 3.24 -14.13 8.99
N TYR A 51 3.48 -13.34 7.95
CA TYR A 51 3.66 -13.79 6.58
C TYR A 51 4.98 -13.25 6.01
N GLU A 52 5.60 -14.03 5.13
CA GLU A 52 6.81 -13.60 4.42
C GLU A 52 6.51 -13.41 2.94
N ASP A 53 6.81 -12.21 2.42
CA ASP A 53 6.69 -11.94 1.01
C ASP A 53 7.88 -12.52 0.25
N ASN A 54 7.62 -13.54 -0.56
CA ASN A 54 8.65 -14.22 -1.36
C ASN A 54 9.31 -13.33 -2.44
N LEU A 55 8.77 -12.15 -2.79
CA LEU A 55 9.36 -11.26 -3.79
C LEU A 55 10.26 -10.18 -3.20
N CYS A 56 9.87 -9.58 -2.08
CA CYS A 56 10.70 -8.58 -1.40
C CYS A 56 11.52 -9.14 -0.24
N SER A 57 11.35 -10.44 0.08
CA SER A 57 11.92 -11.09 1.27
C SER A 57 11.60 -10.33 2.56
N GLY A 58 10.45 -9.63 2.56
CA GLY A 58 9.98 -8.80 3.65
C GLY A 58 8.94 -9.56 4.46
N SER A 59 9.17 -9.69 5.76
CA SER A 59 8.21 -10.29 6.68
C SER A 59 7.25 -9.22 7.19
N PHE A 60 5.96 -9.53 7.24
CA PHE A 60 4.91 -8.64 7.74
C PHE A 60 3.96 -9.42 8.64
N GLU A 61 3.27 -8.73 9.54
CA GLU A 61 2.33 -9.33 10.49
C GLU A 61 1.01 -8.60 10.40
N ILE A 62 -0.11 -9.32 10.50
CA ILE A 62 -1.43 -8.69 10.52
C ILE A 62 -1.69 -8.16 11.93
N SER A 63 -1.86 -6.85 12.04
CA SER A 63 -2.04 -6.20 13.34
C SER A 63 -3.38 -6.57 13.97
N TYR A 64 -3.45 -6.59 15.31
CA TYR A 64 -4.71 -6.75 16.04
C TYR A 64 -5.72 -5.63 15.79
N ASP A 65 -5.22 -4.46 15.43
CA ASP A 65 -6.02 -3.30 15.03
C ASP A 65 -6.33 -3.29 13.52
N ALA A 66 -6.08 -4.40 12.81
CA ALA A 66 -6.32 -4.45 11.38
C ALA A 66 -7.82 -4.26 11.06
N GLN A 67 -8.09 -3.50 10.01
CA GLN A 67 -9.44 -3.20 9.56
C GLN A 67 -9.69 -3.85 8.20
N LEU A 68 -10.88 -4.42 8.06
CA LEU A 68 -11.34 -4.99 6.81
C LEU A 68 -12.08 -3.93 5.98
N VAL A 69 -11.57 -3.65 4.79
CA VAL A 69 -12.15 -2.76 3.81
C VAL A 69 -12.82 -3.61 2.72
N THR A 70 -14.14 -3.65 2.73
CA THR A 70 -14.96 -4.35 1.72
C THR A 70 -15.24 -3.51 0.47
N ASP A 71 -14.87 -2.23 0.50
CA ASP A 71 -15.22 -1.27 -0.54
C ASP A 71 -13.95 -0.70 -1.17
N ILE A 72 -13.51 -1.29 -2.28
CA ILE A 72 -12.62 -0.62 -3.21
C ILE A 72 -13.52 0.19 -4.16
N ALA A 73 -14.21 1.21 -3.65
CA ALA A 73 -14.69 2.27 -4.53
C ALA A 73 -13.45 2.94 -5.12
N MET A 74 -13.03 2.40 -6.26
CA MET A 74 -12.25 3.00 -7.33
C MET A 74 -11.82 4.42 -6.99
N VAL A 75 -10.72 4.55 -6.26
CA VAL A 75 -10.00 5.81 -6.26
C VAL A 75 -9.27 5.87 -7.60
N GLU A 76 -10.04 6.19 -8.64
CA GLU A 76 -9.53 6.89 -9.80
C GLU A 76 -9.03 8.24 -9.27
N MET A 77 -7.81 8.26 -8.72
CA MET A 77 -7.10 9.51 -8.59
C MET A 77 -6.75 9.93 -10.01
N GLN A 78 -7.56 10.87 -10.47
CA GLN A 78 -7.48 11.68 -11.68
C GLN A 78 -6.02 11.84 -12.14
N PRO A 79 -5.73 11.77 -13.46
CA PRO A 79 -4.42 12.16 -13.95
C PRO A 79 -4.17 13.58 -13.45
N CYS A 80 -3.06 13.77 -12.73
CA CYS A 80 -2.57 15.09 -12.39
C CYS A 80 -2.37 15.83 -13.72
N THR A 81 -3.38 16.58 -14.17
CA THR A 81 -3.23 17.52 -15.27
C THR A 81 -2.34 18.62 -14.73
N PHE A 82 -1.06 18.48 -15.05
CA PHE A 82 -0.17 19.54 -15.50
C PHE A 82 -0.82 20.93 -15.47
N ASP A 83 -0.29 21.80 -14.63
CA ASP A 83 -0.11 23.19 -14.99
C ASP A 83 1.36 23.51 -14.72
N SER A 84 2.21 23.24 -15.72
CA SER A 84 3.48 23.96 -15.77
C SER A 84 3.15 25.33 -16.36
N ASP A 85 2.85 26.29 -15.51
CA ASP A 85 3.05 27.70 -15.87
C ASP A 85 4.54 28.01 -15.70
N ASP A 86 5.31 27.56 -16.69
CA ASP A 86 6.53 28.23 -17.09
C ASP A 86 6.12 29.55 -17.75
N GLY A 87 6.69 30.66 -17.26
CA GLY A 87 6.71 31.89 -18.05
C GLY A 87 6.37 33.20 -17.34
N LYS A 88 7.02 33.53 -16.22
CA LYS A 88 7.12 34.95 -15.83
C LYS A 88 8.13 35.65 -16.75
N TRP A 89 7.67 36.01 -17.95
CA TRP A 89 8.37 36.92 -18.85
C TRP A 89 8.55 38.26 -18.13
N LYS A 90 9.81 38.63 -17.85
CA LYS A 90 10.17 40.04 -17.67
C LYS A 90 10.12 40.66 -19.06
N ASN A 91 9.09 41.46 -19.32
CA ASN A 91 9.15 42.46 -20.37
C ASN A 91 9.37 43.83 -19.72
N ASP A 92 10.20 44.56 -20.43
CA ASP A 92 10.92 45.78 -20.13
C ASP A 92 10.07 47.02 -19.83
N ASP A 93 10.81 48.04 -19.39
CA ASP A 93 10.58 49.46 -19.65
C ASP A 93 9.25 50.07 -19.18
N GLU A 94 9.28 50.70 -18.01
CA GLU A 94 8.63 52.01 -17.91
C GLU A 94 9.34 52.95 -16.91
N LYS A 95 10.04 53.94 -17.50
CA LYS A 95 10.23 55.33 -17.06
C LYS A 95 11.40 55.73 -16.15
#